data_AF-A0A955J2E5-F1
#
_entry.id   AF-A0A955J2E5-F1
#
_cell.length_a   1.000
_cell.length_b   1.000
_cell.length_c   1.000
_cell.angle_alpha   90.00
_cell.angle_beta   90.00
_cell.angle_gamma   90.00
#
_symmetry.space_group_name_H-M   'P 1'
#
loop_
_entity.id
_entity.type
_entity.pdbx_description
1 polymer ?
#
loop_
_entity_poly.entity_id
_entity_poly.type
_entity_poly.pdbx_seq_one_letter_code
_entity_poly.pdbx_strand_id
1 'polypeptide(L)' 'MKNSPSGALVPAGLLIGMGVGFLMNQLVAGLFIGLGVGILAMTIAEFVVKSKSKK' A
#
# COMPACT_ATOMS: atom_id res chain seq x y z
N MET A 1 15.23 -8.70 14.90
CA MET A 1 14.61 -7.86 13.84
C MET A 1 13.12 -7.78 14.12
N LYS A 2 12.59 -6.58 14.41
CA LYS A 2 11.17 -6.37 14.69
C LYS A 2 10.46 -6.30 13.34
N ASN A 3 9.93 -7.43 12.89
CA ASN A 3 9.27 -7.59 11.59
C ASN A 3 7.90 -6.90 11.64
N SER A 4 7.86 -5.57 11.64
CA SER A 4 6.63 -4.81 11.43
C SER A 4 6.42 -4.69 9.92
N PRO A 5 5.58 -5.54 9.27
CA PRO A 5 5.34 -5.48 7.83
C PRO A 5 4.69 -4.16 7.37
N SER A 6 4.34 -3.26 8.30
CA SER A 6 3.72 -1.97 8.06
C SER A 6 4.47 -1.11 7.04
N GLY A 7 5.80 -1.16 7.01
CA GLY A 7 6.62 -0.40 6.06
C GLY A 7 6.62 -0.95 4.63
N ALA A 8 6.15 -2.18 4.41
CA ALA A 8 6.14 -2.83 3.11
C ALA A 8 4.85 -2.61 2.30
N LEU A 9 3.81 -2.04 2.91
CA LEU A 9 2.50 -1.81 2.27
C LEU A 9 2.57 -0.83 1.08
N VAL A 10 3.35 0.24 1.20
CA VAL A 10 3.52 1.22 0.13
C VAL A 10 4.34 0.65 -1.04
N PRO A 11 5.52 0.03 -0.82
CA PRO A 11 6.24 -0.67 -1.88
C PRO A 11 5.43 -1.78 -2.55
N ALA A 12 4.65 -2.55 -1.78
CA ALA A 12 3.79 -3.60 -2.31
C ALA A 12 2.66 -3.04 -3.18
N GLY A 13 1.97 -2.00 -2.71
CA GLY A 13 0.94 -1.31 -3.49
C GLY A 13 1.48 -0.74 -4.80
N LEU A 14 2.68 -0.15 -4.78
CA LEU A 14 3.35 0.36 -5.97
C LEU A 14 3.67 -0.75 -6.98
N LEU A 15 4.25 -1.87 -6.52
CA LEU A 15 4.56 -3.01 -7.42
C LEU A 15 3.30 -3.62 -8.03
N ILE A 16 2.24 -3.78 -7.24
CA ILE A 16 0.96 -4.30 -7.73
C ILE A 16 0.35 -3.33 -8.75
N GLY A 17 0.30 -2.03 -8.43
CA GLY A 17 -0.24 -1.02 -9.34
C GLY A 17 0.57 -0.89 -10.64
N MET A 18 1.89 -0.97 -10.56
CA MET A 18 2.75 -1.00 -11.75
C MET A 18 2.51 -2.26 -12.59
N GLY A 19 2.38 -3.43 -11.97
CA GLY A 19 2.07 -4.67 -12.68
C GLY A 19 0.71 -4.62 -13.39
N VAL A 20 -0.32 -4.14 -12.71
CA VAL A 20 -1.66 -3.96 -13.29
C VAL A 20 -1.62 -2.89 -14.40
N GLY A 21 -0.94 -1.76 -14.18
CA GLY A 21 -0.79 -0.70 -15.17
C GLY A 21 -0.04 -1.15 -16.42
N PHE A 22 0.96 -2.03 -16.27
CA PHE A 22 1.68 -2.64 -17.37
C PHE A 22 0.75 -3.53 -18.21
N LEU A 23 -0.09 -4.36 -17.56
CA LEU A 23 -1.07 -5.21 -18.26
C LEU A 23 -2.13 -4.41 -19.01
N MET A 24 -2.51 -3.23 -18.50
CA MET A 24 -3.52 -2.36 -19.13
C MET A 24 -2.91 -1.33 -20.10
N ASN A 25 -1.59 -1.42 -20.38
CA ASN A 25 -0.85 -0.47 -21.22
C ASN A 25 -0.98 1.00 -20.74
N GLN A 26 -1.25 1.18 -19.44
CA GLN A 26 -1.48 2.45 -18.75
C GLN A 26 -0.59 2.52 -17.51
N LEU A 27 0.73 2.44 -17.73
CA LEU A 27 1.72 2.27 -16.68
C LEU A 27 1.66 3.39 -15.64
N VAL A 28 1.55 4.64 -16.09
CA VAL A 28 1.49 5.83 -15.22
C VAL A 28 0.24 5.78 -14.34
N ALA A 29 -0.92 5.44 -14.92
CA ALA A 29 -2.17 5.34 -14.17
C ALA A 29 -2.09 4.23 -13.11
N GLY A 30 -1.58 3.04 -13.48
CA GLY A 30 -1.39 1.94 -12.53
C GLY A 30 -0.42 2.30 -11.40
N LEU A 31 0.65 3.05 -11.67
CA LEU A 31 1.60 3.52 -10.67
C LEU A 31 0.94 4.46 -9.65
N PHE A 32 0.16 5.44 -10.14
CA PHE A 32 -0.57 6.37 -9.26
C PHE A 32 -1.63 5.65 -8.42
N ILE A 33 -2.36 4.70 -9.02
CA ILE A 33 -3.34 3.89 -8.29
C ILE A 33 -2.65 3.01 -7.25
N GLY A 34 -1.54 2.36 -7.60
CA GLY A 34 -0.75 1.53 -6.69
C GLY A 34 -0.20 2.30 -5.49
N LEU A 35 0.35 3.50 -5.72
CA LEU A 35 0.80 4.40 -4.66
C LEU A 35 -0.35 4.88 -3.79
N GLY A 36 -1.44 5.34 -4.40
CA GLY A 36 -2.63 5.82 -3.68
C GLY A 36 -3.22 4.73 -2.78
N VAL A 37 -3.42 3.53 -3.32
CA VAL A 37 -3.95 2.39 -2.57
C VAL A 37 -2.97 1.92 -1.50
N GLY A 38 -1.67 1.87 -1.78
CA GLY A 38 -0.64 1.47 -0.81
C GLY A 38 -0.57 2.41 0.40
N ILE A 39 -0.64 3.72 0.17
CA ILE A 39 -0.66 4.73 1.23
C ILE A 39 -1.96 4.65 2.03
N LEU A 40 -3.12 4.54 1.35
CA LEU A 40 -4.42 4.40 2.01
C LEU A 40 -4.49 3.13 2.88
N ALA A 41 -3.97 2.00 2.39
CA ALA A 41 -3.93 0.76 3.14
C ALA A 41 -3.05 0.88 4.39
N MET A 42 -1.90 1.57 4.30
CA MET A 42 -1.03 1.81 5.44
C MET A 42 -1.69 2.72 6.49
N THR A 43 -2.32 3.82 6.08
CA THR A 43 -2.99 4.73 7.02
C THR A 43 -4.17 4.05 7.73
N ILE A 44 -4.96 3.25 7.00
CA ILE A 44 -6.04 2.46 7.58
C ILE A 44 -5.47 1.40 8.53
N ALA A 45 -4.41 0.69 8.15
CA ALA A 45 -3.78 -0.32 9.00
C ALA A 45 -3.24 0.29 10.29
N GLU A 46 -2.55 1.43 10.23
CA GLU A 46 -2.08 2.14 11.43
C GLU A 46 -3.23 2.65 12.30
N PHE A 47 -4.30 3.16 11.69
CA PHE A 47 -5.50 3.58 12.41
C PHE A 47 -6.15 2.41 13.17
N VAL A 48 -6.28 1.25 12.52
CA VAL A 48 -6.83 0.03 13.13
C VAL A 48 -5.92 -0.50 14.25
N VAL A 49 -4.60 -0.52 14.04
CA VAL A 49 -3.63 -0.95 15.06
C VAL A 49 -3.64 0.00 16.26
N LYS A 50 -3.68 1.31 16.02
CA LYS A 50 -3.77 2.32 17.08
C LYS A 50 -5.07 2.22 17.88
N SER A 51 -6.17 1.86 17.22
CA SER A 51 -7.45 1.60 17.87
C SER A 51 -7.40 0.38 18.81
N LYS A 52 -6.69 -0.69 18.43
CA LYS A 52 -6.49 -1.86 19.31
C LYS A 52 -5.59 -1.60 20.52
N SER A 53 -4.62 -0.71 20.42
CA SER A 53 -3.66 -0.44 21.52
C SER A 53 -4.24 0.39 22.68
N LYS A 54 -5.50 0.85 22.57
CA LYS A 54 -6.18 1.64 23.62
C LYS A 54 -7.17 0.81 24.46
N LYS A 55 -7.12 -0.53 24.37
CA LYS A 55 -7.97 -1.44 25.15
C LYS A 55 -7.12 -2.32 26.07
#